data_AF-A0ABD5N5K4-F1
#
_entry.id   AF-A0ABD5N5K4-F1
#
_cell.length_a   1.000
_cell.length_b   1.000
_cell.length_c   1.000
_cell.angle_alpha   90.00
_cell.angle_beta   90.00
_cell.angle_gamma   90.00
#
_symmetry.space_group_name_H-M   'P 1'
#
loop_
_entity.id
_entity.type
_entity.pdbx_description
1 polymer ?
#
loop_
_entity_poly.entity_id
_entity_poly.type
_entity_poly.pdbx_seq_one_letter_code
_entity_poly.pdbx_strand_id
1 'polypeptide(L)'
;MYDIELIKKPGGTGKNWISVPENPEITNASSLMDTIGPNCDSINRWNPVTQSAEGWISLMGGMGTNFDVTPYEGYEISVTTNTTFTVVGIMGY
;
A
#
# COMPACT_ATOMS: atom_id res chain seq x y z
N MET A 1 11.94 1.28 -12.46
CA MET A 1 11.23 0.07 -12.01
C MET A 1 12.06 -0.54 -10.90
N TYR A 2 11.44 -0.84 -9.77
CA TYR A 2 12.11 -1.50 -8.66
C TYR A 2 11.14 -2.48 -8.01
N ASP A 3 11.70 -3.54 -7.43
CA ASP A 3 10.93 -4.61 -6.80
C ASP A 3 11.01 -4.49 -5.28
N ILE A 4 9.86 -4.63 -4.63
CA ILE A 4 9.75 -4.68 -3.18
C ILE A 4 9.19 -6.05 -2.78
N GLU A 5 9.94 -6.77 -1.96
CA GLU A 5 9.47 -8.04 -1.39
C GLU A 5 8.57 -7.78 -0.19
N LEU A 6 7.27 -8.08 -0.36
CA LEU A 6 6.28 -8.03 0.71
C LEU A 6 6.17 -9.42 1.33
N ILE A 7 6.47 -9.52 2.62
CA ILE A 7 6.51 -10.79 3.34
C ILE A 7 5.22 -11.03 4.11
N LYS A 8 4.62 -12.21 3.93
CA LYS A 8 3.52 -12.68 4.76
C LYS A 8 4.01 -13.00 6.17
N LYS A 9 3.33 -12.45 7.18
CA LYS A 9 3.49 -12.93 8.55
C LYS A 9 2.74 -14.26 8.75
N PRO A 10 3.38 -15.36 9.16
CA PRO A 10 2.66 -16.60 9.48
C PRO A 10 1.64 -16.38 10.60
N GLY A 11 0.42 -16.88 10.42
CA GLY A 11 -0.62 -16.86 11.47
C GLY A 11 -1.21 -15.49 11.82
N GLY A 12 -0.94 -14.41 11.08
CA GLY A 12 -1.55 -13.11 11.33
C GLY A 12 -1.27 -12.04 10.28
N THR A 13 -1.59 -10.78 10.61
CA THR A 13 -1.37 -9.61 9.75
C THR A 13 0.10 -9.19 9.75
N GLY A 14 0.67 -9.04 8.56
CA GLY A 14 2.04 -8.55 8.37
C GLY A 14 2.11 -7.02 8.41
N LYS A 15 3.32 -6.47 8.54
CA LYS A 15 3.57 -5.02 8.48
C LYS A 15 4.80 -4.76 7.63
N ASN A 16 4.63 -4.67 6.32
CA ASN A 16 5.68 -4.30 5.39
C ASN A 16 5.60 -2.78 5.19
N TRP A 17 6.60 -2.05 5.68
CA TRP A 17 6.67 -0.60 5.48
C TRP A 17 7.39 -0.30 4.19
N ILE A 18 6.68 0.34 3.26
CA ILE A 18 7.20 0.71 1.95
C ILE A 18 6.97 2.19 1.70
N SER A 19 7.69 2.71 0.72
CA SER A 19 7.38 3.99 0.12
C SER A 19 7.21 3.81 -1.38
N VAL A 20 6.31 4.57 -1.99
CA VAL A 20 6.04 4.51 -3.42
C VAL A 20 6.47 5.82 -4.09
N PRO A 21 7.14 5.79 -5.25
CA PRO A 21 7.49 6.98 -6.01
C PRO A 21 6.22 7.60 -6.57
N GLU A 22 6.39 8.73 -7.22
CA GLU A 22 5.37 9.27 -8.09
C GLU A 22 5.01 8.25 -9.18
N ASN A 23 3.73 7.89 -9.24
CA ASN A 23 3.15 7.00 -10.25
C ASN A 23 1.70 7.45 -10.51
N PRO A 24 1.34 7.83 -11.75
CA PRO A 24 0.01 8.31 -12.08
C PRO A 24 -1.10 7.25 -11.92
N GLU A 25 -0.76 5.97 -11.89
CA GLU A 25 -1.70 4.87 -11.66
C GLU A 25 -2.04 4.69 -10.17
N ILE A 26 -1.18 5.19 -9.27
CA ILE A 26 -1.30 5.05 -7.82
C ILE A 26 -1.71 6.41 -7.23
N THR A 27 -3.02 6.65 -7.14
CA THR A 27 -3.58 7.92 -6.65
C THR A 27 -4.17 7.82 -5.25
N ASN A 28 -4.65 6.64 -4.86
CA ASN A 28 -5.29 6.38 -3.58
C ASN A 28 -5.03 4.94 -3.09
N ALA A 29 -5.43 4.66 -1.85
CA ALA A 29 -5.22 3.36 -1.22
C ALA A 29 -5.81 2.19 -2.03
N SER A 30 -6.98 2.36 -2.64
CA SER A 30 -7.56 1.33 -3.51
C SER A 30 -6.69 1.06 -4.74
N SER A 31 -6.24 2.11 -5.43
CA SER A 31 -5.36 1.94 -6.60
C SER A 31 -4.01 1.31 -6.24
N LEU A 32 -3.44 1.65 -5.07
CA LEU A 32 -2.22 0.99 -4.58
C LEU A 32 -2.47 -0.49 -4.31
N MET A 33 -3.60 -0.83 -3.68
CA MET A 33 -3.99 -2.21 -3.41
C MET A 33 -4.17 -3.01 -4.70
N ASP A 34 -4.85 -2.43 -5.68
CA ASP A 34 -5.06 -3.04 -7.00
C ASP A 34 -3.73 -3.24 -7.74
N THR A 35 -2.79 -2.29 -7.61
CA THR A 35 -1.45 -2.39 -8.24
C THR A 35 -0.58 -3.46 -7.59
N ILE A 36 -0.63 -3.63 -6.26
CA ILE A 36 0.05 -4.74 -5.56
C ILE A 36 -0.59 -6.08 -5.94
N GLY A 37 -1.89 -6.08 -6.19
CA GLY A 37 -2.64 -7.22 -6.68
C GLY A 37 -3.39 -7.99 -5.59
N PRO A 38 -3.97 -9.15 -5.93
CA PRO A 38 -5.00 -9.81 -5.15
C PRO A 38 -4.53 -10.34 -3.79
N ASN A 39 -3.22 -10.40 -3.56
CA ASN A 39 -2.66 -10.85 -2.29
C ASN A 39 -2.56 -9.72 -1.26
N CYS A 40 -2.76 -8.46 -1.63
CA CYS A 40 -2.82 -7.35 -0.68
C CYS A 40 -4.14 -7.39 0.11
N ASP A 41 -4.06 -7.50 1.43
CA ASP A 41 -5.26 -7.53 2.29
C ASP A 41 -5.50 -6.22 3.04
N SER A 42 -4.46 -5.41 3.26
CA SER A 42 -4.62 -4.08 3.84
C SER A 42 -3.46 -3.14 3.52
N ILE A 43 -3.82 -1.85 3.45
CA ILE A 43 -2.91 -0.72 3.30
C ILE A 43 -3.26 0.29 4.37
N ASN A 44 -2.27 0.72 5.14
CA ASN A 44 -2.46 1.69 6.19
C ASN A 44 -1.44 2.83 6.06
N ARG A 45 -1.82 4.01 6.55
CA ARG A 45 -0.93 5.16 6.71
C ARG A 45 -1.13 5.81 8.07
N TRP A 46 -0.17 6.64 8.44
CA TRP A 46 -0.34 7.59 9.54
C TRP A 46 -0.75 8.94 8.98
N ASN A 47 -1.96 9.43 9.29
CA ASN A 47 -2.37 10.77 8.91
C ASN A 47 -1.65 11.79 9.81
N PRO A 48 -0.72 12.61 9.29
CA PRO A 48 0.09 13.50 10.09
C PRO A 48 -0.70 14.73 10.58
N VAL A 49 -1.82 15.07 9.94
CA VAL A 49 -2.64 16.24 10.31
C VAL A 49 -3.48 15.92 11.54
N THR A 50 -4.15 14.77 11.53
CA THR A 50 -5.02 14.33 12.64
C THR A 50 -4.30 13.49 13.67
N GLN A 51 -3.06 13.09 13.41
CA GLN A 51 -2.27 12.19 14.26
C GLN A 51 -3.03 10.88 14.55
N SER A 52 -3.54 10.25 13.49
CA SER A 52 -4.34 9.03 13.59
C SER A 52 -4.03 8.05 12.46
N ALA A 53 -4.22 6.75 12.72
CA ALA A 53 -4.10 5.73 11.69
C ALA A 53 -5.31 5.73 10.75
N GLU A 54 -5.05 5.57 9.46
CA GLU A 54 -6.07 5.35 8.42
C GLU A 54 -5.75 4.06 7.69
N GLY A 55 -6.78 3.29 7.34
CA GLY A 55 -6.61 1.98 6.73
C GLY A 55 -7.65 1.71 5.65
N TRP A 56 -7.21 0.99 4.62
CA TRP A 56 -8.02 0.44 3.55
C TRP A 56 -7.80 -1.08 3.50
N ILE A 57 -8.88 -1.86 3.60
CA ILE A 57 -8.81 -3.33 3.61
C ILE A 57 -9.62 -3.91 2.43
N SER A 58 -9.21 -5.06 1.90
CA SER A 58 -9.81 -5.69 0.71
C SER A 58 -11.18 -6.37 0.94
N LEU A 59 -11.83 -6.11 2.08
CA LEU A 59 -13.10 -6.75 2.44
C LEU A 59 -14.26 -6.22 1.57
N MET A 60 -14.98 -7.12 0.89
CA MET A 60 -16.16 -6.82 0.04
C MET A 60 -15.93 -5.73 -1.03
N GLY A 61 -14.72 -5.69 -1.62
CA GLY A 61 -14.38 -4.68 -2.63
C GLY A 61 -13.86 -3.36 -2.06
N GLY A 62 -13.57 -3.30 -0.75
CA GLY A 62 -12.93 -2.17 -0.10
C GLY A 62 -13.70 -1.71 1.14
N MET A 63 -13.01 -1.59 2.27
CA MET A 63 -13.57 -1.06 3.51
C MET A 63 -12.54 -0.17 4.23
N GLY A 64 -13.02 0.95 4.79
CA GLY A 64 -12.18 1.90 5.52
C GLY A 64 -12.06 3.24 4.79
N THR A 65 -10.91 3.91 4.96
CA THR A 65 -10.63 5.21 4.37
C THR A 65 -9.81 5.03 3.09
N ASN A 66 -10.39 5.34 1.93
CA ASN A 66 -9.65 5.37 0.67
C ASN A 66 -8.86 6.69 0.57
N PHE A 67 -7.76 6.76 1.30
CA PHE A 67 -6.94 7.97 1.36
C PHE A 67 -6.09 8.17 0.10
N ASP A 68 -5.75 9.42 -0.18
CA ASP A 68 -4.80 9.78 -1.24
C ASP A 68 -3.40 9.24 -0.93
N VAL A 69 -2.75 8.70 -1.94
CA VAL A 69 -1.36 8.24 -1.86
C VAL A 69 -0.45 9.40 -2.28
N THR A 70 0.36 9.86 -1.34
CA THR A 70 1.40 10.86 -1.54
C THR A 70 2.70 10.16 -1.95
N PRO A 71 3.34 10.60 -3.04
CA PRO A 71 4.67 10.12 -3.39
C PRO A 71 5.64 10.25 -2.21
N TYR A 72 6.46 9.23 -2.01
CA TYR A 72 7.52 9.15 -1.01
C TYR A 72 7.06 9.12 0.46
N GLU A 73 5.76 9.01 0.72
CA GLU A 73 5.23 8.72 2.07
C GLU A 73 5.41 7.24 2.44
N GLY A 74 5.34 6.92 3.74
CA GLY A 74 5.42 5.56 4.26
C GLY A 74 4.05 4.90 4.40
N TYR A 75 3.88 3.74 3.79
CA TYR A 75 2.68 2.91 3.84
C TYR A 75 2.96 1.56 4.47
N GLU A 76 2.06 1.11 5.34
CA GLU A 76 2.09 -0.22 5.94
C GLU A 76 1.21 -1.18 5.14
N ILE A 77 1.82 -2.19 4.54
CA ILE A 77 1.16 -3.18 3.70
C ILE A 77 1.15 -4.54 4.39
N SER A 78 -0.02 -5.18 4.39
CA SER A 78 -0.15 -6.60 4.69
C SER A 78 -0.60 -7.35 3.45
N VAL A 79 -0.01 -8.53 3.29
CA VAL A 79 -0.27 -9.46 2.19
C VAL A 79 -0.66 -10.82 2.77
N THR A 80 -1.41 -11.61 2.01
CA THR A 80 -1.87 -12.97 2.37
C THR A 80 -0.85 -14.05 2.00
N THR A 81 0.03 -13.77 1.03
CA THR A 81 1.18 -14.59 0.62
C THR A 81 2.37 -13.70 0.32
N ASN A 82 3.60 -14.24 0.37
CA ASN A 82 4.77 -13.49 -0.10
C ASN A 82 4.53 -13.00 -1.52
N THR A 83 4.78 -11.71 -1.76
CA THR A 83 4.42 -11.02 -3.00
C THR A 83 5.54 -10.08 -3.38
N THR A 84 6.03 -10.20 -4.60
CA THR A 84 6.92 -9.20 -5.22
C THR A 84 6.06 -8.07 -5.76
N PHE A 85 6.15 -6.89 -5.16
CA PHE A 85 5.51 -5.68 -5.66
C PHE A 85 6.48 -4.92 -6.57
N THR A 86 6.20 -4.96 -7.85
CA THR A 86 6.97 -4.27 -8.88
C THR A 86 6.35 -2.91 -9.18
N VAL A 87 7.08 -1.84 -8.93
CA VAL A 87 6.58 -0.47 -9.11
C VAL A 87 7.46 0.33 -10.05
N VAL A 88 6.79 1.07 -10.94
CA VAL A 88 7.42 1.97 -11.90
C VAL A 88 7.18 3.39 -11.42
N GLY A 89 8.22 4.01 -10.88
CA GLY A 89 8.22 5.45 -10.62
C GLY A 89 8.51 6.23 -11.89
N ILE A 90 7.87 7.38 -12.03
CA ILE A 90 8.36 8.44 -12.89
C ILE A 90 9.32 9.32 -12.08
N MET A 91 10.49 9.61 -12.64
CA MET A 91 11.37 10.62 -12.05
C MET A 91 10.74 11.97 -12.36
N GLY A 92 10.31 12.69 -11.32
CA GLY A 92 9.88 14.09 -11.46
C GLY A 92 10.98 14.89 -12.15
N TYR A 93 10.63 15.58 -13.23
CA TYR A 93 11.51 16.44 -14.00
C TYR A 93 11.60 17.84 -13.40
#